data_AF-A0A1X6NBB0-F1
#
_entry.id   AF-A0A1X6NBB0-F1
#
_cell.length_a   1.000
_cell.length_b   1.000
_cell.length_c   1.000
_cell.angle_alpha   90.00
_cell.angle_beta   90.00
_cell.angle_gamma   90.00
#
_symmetry.space_group_name_H-M   'P 1'
#
loop_
_entity.id
_entity.type
_entity.pdbx_description
1 polymer ?
#
loop_
_entity_poly.entity_id
_entity_poly.type
_entity_poly.pdbx_seq_one_letter_code
_entity_poly.pdbx_strand_id
1 'polypeptide(L)'
;MPYWWNEEEEIRRTTTGKWSRALIAVRWSCDNTTIDVSGETMRMLAQDDENDDTAEVTWEDQQRINTFSKLNTRRQNLEEKMEGLKQEKETLDDLAMEIELADEDQPIMYKVGEAFLHLSHARAMKRLEKDQHRLTDELSKLNERVEDSEKTMKELKVLLYAKFGRAINLDE
;
A
#
# COMPACT_ATOMS: atom_id res chain seq x y z
N MET A 1 -5.88 15.99 26.37
CA MET A 1 -5.47 17.26 25.73
C MET A 1 -4.29 16.97 24.82
N PRO A 2 -4.42 17.10 23.49
CA PRO A 2 -3.31 16.88 22.59
C PRO A 2 -2.44 18.15 22.56
N TYR A 3 -1.18 18.00 22.97
CA TYR A 3 -0.19 19.08 22.89
C TYR A 3 0.29 19.20 21.45
N TRP A 4 -0.14 20.29 20.82
CA TRP A 4 0.52 20.89 19.68
C TRP A 4 1.95 21.24 20.09
N TRP A 5 2.94 20.56 19.52
CA TRP A 5 4.33 20.96 19.65
C TRP A 5 4.70 21.87 18.48
N ASN A 6 5.21 23.05 18.83
CA ASN A 6 5.49 24.19 17.95
C ASN A 6 6.46 23.85 16.81
N GLU A 7 6.09 24.26 15.60
CA GLU A 7 6.81 24.13 14.33
C GLU A 7 8.05 25.03 14.18
N GLU A 8 8.54 25.71 15.23
CA GLU A 8 9.46 26.86 15.04
C GLU A 8 10.89 26.77 15.62
N GLU A 9 11.35 25.68 16.26
CA GLU A 9 12.67 25.75 16.94
C GLU A 9 13.77 24.71 16.62
N GLU A 10 13.64 23.85 15.60
CA GLU A 10 14.77 22.94 15.27
C GLU A 10 15.17 22.93 13.80
N ILE A 11 15.11 24.11 13.16
CA ILE A 11 15.81 24.40 11.90
C ILE A 11 17.01 25.30 12.20
N ARG A 12 18.01 24.78 12.92
CA ARG A 12 19.36 25.31 12.77
C ARG A 12 19.91 24.79 11.44
N ARG A 13 19.65 25.56 10.39
CA ARG A 13 20.47 25.57 9.17
C ARG A 13 21.94 25.57 9.58
N THR A 14 22.63 24.45 9.42
CA THR A 14 24.06 24.55 9.12
C THR A 14 24.14 25.27 7.78
N THR A 15 25.03 26.25 7.69
CA THR A 15 25.25 27.14 6.54
C THR A 15 25.69 26.43 5.24
N THR A 16 25.57 25.10 5.19
CA THR A 16 26.00 24.26 4.06
C THR A 16 24.87 23.40 3.48
N GLY A 17 23.64 23.44 4.00
CA GLY A 17 22.53 22.65 3.44
C GLY A 17 22.77 21.14 3.48
N LYS A 18 23.60 20.67 4.42
CA LYS A 18 24.00 19.26 4.57
C LYS A 18 23.24 18.62 5.73
N TRP A 19 22.57 17.51 5.44
CA TRP A 19 21.95 16.64 6.44
C TRP A 19 22.89 15.47 6.72
N SER A 20 23.24 15.25 7.98
CA SER A 20 24.03 14.07 8.39
C SER A 20 23.16 12.81 8.37
N ARG A 21 23.75 11.63 8.08
CA ARG A 21 23.06 10.31 8.06
C ARG A 21 22.26 10.02 9.33
N ALA A 22 22.69 10.53 10.49
CA ALA A 22 21.94 10.42 11.75
C ALA A 22 20.56 11.10 11.69
N LEU A 23 20.45 12.26 11.03
CA LEU A 23 19.18 12.95 10.84
C LEU A 23 18.28 12.24 9.82
N ILE A 24 18.87 11.57 8.81
CA ILE A 24 18.12 10.80 7.80
C ILE A 24 17.52 9.53 8.41
N ALA A 25 18.29 8.79 9.21
CA ALA A 25 17.81 7.61 9.92
C ALA A 25 16.71 7.94 10.95
N VAL A 26 16.86 9.05 11.69
CA VAL A 26 15.84 9.55 12.63
C VAL A 26 14.59 10.00 11.88
N ARG A 27 14.73 10.69 10.74
CA ARG A 27 13.58 11.12 9.92
C ARG A 27 12.82 9.94 9.30
N TRP A 28 13.52 8.95 8.76
CA TRP A 28 12.92 7.73 8.20
C TRP A 28 12.18 6.91 9.26
N SER A 29 12.75 6.82 10.48
CA SER A 29 12.10 6.17 11.62
C SER A 29 10.83 6.91 12.10
N CYS A 30 10.86 8.25 12.13
CA CYS A 30 9.70 9.06 12.53
C CYS A 30 8.54 9.02 11.53
N ASP A 31 8.81 8.91 10.22
CA ASP A 31 7.76 8.82 9.20
C ASP A 31 7.13 7.40 9.11
N ASN A 32 7.71 6.39 9.81
CA ASN A 32 7.28 4.98 9.79
C ASN A 32 6.60 4.50 11.09
N THR A 33 6.03 5.40 11.91
CA THR A 33 5.37 4.98 13.16
C THR A 33 3.87 4.80 12.97
N THR A 34 3.37 3.58 13.25
CA THR A 34 1.98 3.03 13.28
C THR A 34 1.82 1.97 12.16
N ILE A 35 1.85 0.63 12.35
CA ILE A 35 1.56 -0.28 13.48
C ILE A 35 2.30 -1.62 13.25
N ASP A 36 3.06 -2.12 14.24
CA ASP A 36 2.96 -3.52 14.65
C ASP A 36 3.28 -3.63 16.15
N VAL A 37 2.28 -4.08 16.91
CA VAL A 37 2.36 -4.42 18.33
C VAL A 37 2.73 -5.89 18.43
N SER A 38 3.97 -6.24 18.11
CA SER A 38 4.57 -7.49 18.51
C SER A 38 6.04 -7.25 18.87
N GLY A 39 6.40 -7.65 20.09
CA GLY A 39 7.69 -7.33 20.68
C GLY A 39 8.83 -8.10 20.03
N GLU A 40 9.60 -7.44 19.17
CA GLU A 40 10.90 -7.93 18.75
C GLU A 40 11.94 -6.81 18.95
N THR A 41 12.95 -7.13 19.75
CA THR A 41 13.89 -6.18 20.35
C THR A 41 14.83 -5.57 19.30
N MET A 42 14.93 -4.25 19.30
CA MET A 42 15.93 -3.39 18.64
C MET A 42 17.31 -4.05 18.55
N ARG A 43 17.69 -4.53 17.36
CA ARG A 43 19.04 -5.05 17.08
C ARG A 43 19.92 -3.91 16.60
N MET A 44 20.71 -3.35 17.53
CA MET A 44 21.84 -2.48 17.20
C MET A 44 22.77 -3.21 16.23
N LEU A 45 22.89 -2.70 15.00
CA LEU A 45 23.90 -3.16 14.05
C LEU A 45 25.25 -2.57 14.48
N ALA A 46 26.17 -3.48 14.81
CA ALA A 46 27.53 -3.21 15.21
C ALA A 46 28.31 -2.47 14.12
N GLN A 47 29.16 -1.55 14.56
CA GLN A 47 30.26 -0.99 13.78
C GLN A 47 31.18 -2.11 13.32
N ASP A 48 31.33 -2.27 12.01
CA ASP A 48 32.60 -2.53 11.32
C ASP A 48 32.31 -2.78 9.83
N ASP A 49 32.51 -1.74 9.03
CA ASP A 49 33.06 -1.79 7.68
C ASP A 49 33.17 -0.35 7.16
N GLU A 50 34.27 0.31 7.56
CA GLU A 50 34.78 1.51 6.88
C GLU A 50 35.20 1.10 5.46
N ASN A 51 34.26 1.10 4.53
CA ASN A 51 34.57 1.22 3.11
C ASN A 51 34.03 2.57 2.62
N ASP A 52 34.93 3.32 1.99
CA ASP A 52 34.79 4.67 1.47
C ASP A 52 33.74 4.79 0.35
N ASP A 53 32.46 4.59 0.67
CA ASP A 53 31.34 4.87 -0.23
C ASP A 53 30.81 6.28 0.07
N THR A 54 31.65 7.28 -0.21
CA THR A 54 31.42 8.73 -0.13
C THR A 54 30.48 9.25 -1.22
N ALA A 55 29.41 8.53 -1.54
CA ALA A 55 28.37 9.01 -2.43
C ALA A 55 27.59 10.14 -1.74
N GLU A 56 27.87 11.40 -2.11
CA GLU A 56 27.12 12.56 -1.63
C GLU A 56 25.63 12.39 -1.99
N VAL A 57 24.77 12.35 -0.96
CA VAL A 57 23.32 12.30 -1.14
C VAL A 57 22.83 13.69 -1.54
N THR A 58 22.36 13.82 -2.77
CA THR A 58 21.78 15.08 -3.24
C THR A 58 20.32 15.19 -2.80
N TRP A 59 19.78 16.40 -2.79
CA TRP A 59 18.36 16.62 -2.49
C TRP A 59 17.44 15.87 -3.47
N GLU A 60 17.83 15.76 -4.74
CA GLU A 60 17.10 15.02 -5.75
C GLU A 60 17.03 13.52 -5.43
N ASP A 61 18.11 12.94 -4.89
CA ASP A 61 18.09 11.55 -4.45
C ASP A 61 17.18 11.33 -3.26
N GLN A 62 17.17 12.27 -2.30
CA GLN A 62 16.25 12.21 -1.17
C GLN A 62 14.78 12.30 -1.63
N GLN A 63 14.49 13.13 -2.65
CA GLN A 63 13.16 13.16 -3.25
C GLN A 63 12.80 11.83 -3.91
N ARG A 64 13.74 11.20 -4.63
CA ARG A 64 13.53 9.89 -5.26
C ARG A 64 13.28 8.81 -4.22
N ILE A 65 14.02 8.81 -3.11
CA ILE A 65 13.82 7.90 -1.96
C ILE A 65 12.43 8.11 -1.35
N ASN A 66 12.06 9.36 -1.07
CA ASN A 66 10.73 9.66 -0.51
C ASN A 66 9.59 9.26 -1.46
N THR A 67 9.81 9.42 -2.77
CA THR A 67 8.84 9.01 -3.80
C THR A 67 8.73 7.49 -3.85
N PHE A 68 9.85 6.78 -3.77
CA PHE A 68 9.88 5.32 -3.71
C PHE A 68 9.08 4.81 -2.49
N SER A 69 9.31 5.33 -1.29
CA SER A 69 8.56 4.94 -0.09
C SER A 69 7.05 5.19 -0.24
N LYS A 70 6.67 6.36 -0.77
CA LYS A 70 5.25 6.69 -1.04
C LYS A 70 4.61 5.72 -2.05
N LEU A 71 5.33 5.36 -3.10
CA LEU A 71 4.85 4.41 -4.10
C LEU A 71 4.69 3.01 -3.51
N ASN A 72 5.61 2.58 -2.63
CA ASN A 72 5.52 1.28 -1.99
C ASN A 72 4.31 1.17 -1.06
N THR A 73 4.11 2.16 -0.17
CA THR A 73 2.91 2.21 0.69
C THR A 73 1.64 2.26 -0.14
N ARG A 74 1.62 3.05 -1.23
CA ARG A 74 0.47 3.09 -2.15
C ARG A 74 0.22 1.74 -2.81
N ARG A 75 1.26 1.04 -3.26
CA ARG A 75 1.16 -0.30 -3.86
C ARG A 75 0.57 -1.29 -2.86
N GLN A 76 1.10 -1.36 -1.64
CA GLN A 76 0.59 -2.22 -0.57
C GLN A 76 -0.89 -1.96 -0.29
N ASN A 77 -1.29 -0.69 -0.12
CA ASN A 77 -2.69 -0.33 0.09
C ASN A 77 -3.60 -0.74 -1.10
N LEU A 78 -3.08 -0.69 -2.33
CA LEU A 78 -3.83 -1.13 -3.52
C LEU A 78 -3.96 -2.66 -3.55
N GLU A 79 -2.90 -3.38 -3.19
CA GLU A 79 -2.89 -4.85 -3.09
C GLU A 79 -3.85 -5.35 -2.00
N GLU A 80 -3.84 -4.74 -0.82
CA GLU A 80 -4.80 -5.04 0.25
C GLU A 80 -6.24 -4.81 -0.21
N LYS A 81 -6.49 -3.68 -0.90
CA LYS A 81 -7.81 -3.40 -1.46
C LYS A 81 -8.22 -4.45 -2.51
N MET A 82 -7.30 -4.85 -3.38
CA MET A 82 -7.56 -5.91 -4.37
C MET A 82 -7.91 -7.22 -3.68
N GLU A 83 -7.21 -7.58 -2.61
CA GLU A 83 -7.50 -8.81 -1.87
C GLU A 83 -8.88 -8.78 -1.24
N GLY A 84 -9.29 -7.65 -0.65
CA GLY A 84 -10.66 -7.46 -0.17
C GLY A 84 -11.72 -7.63 -1.27
N LEU A 85 -11.49 -7.07 -2.47
CA LEU A 85 -12.42 -7.23 -3.59
C LEU A 85 -12.46 -8.65 -4.15
N LYS A 86 -11.34 -9.41 -4.12
CA LYS A 86 -11.34 -10.82 -4.49
C LYS A 86 -12.19 -11.65 -3.54
N GLN A 87 -12.07 -11.40 -2.23
CA GLN A 87 -12.90 -12.08 -1.23
C GLN A 87 -14.38 -11.75 -1.40
N GLU A 88 -14.71 -10.48 -1.69
CA GLU A 88 -16.09 -10.09 -2.02
C GLU A 88 -16.58 -10.84 -3.26
N LYS A 89 -15.75 -10.96 -4.30
CA LYS A 89 -16.10 -11.69 -5.52
C LYS A 89 -16.34 -13.18 -5.25
N GLU A 90 -15.48 -13.84 -4.49
CA GLU A 90 -15.66 -15.24 -4.08
C GLU A 90 -16.99 -15.42 -3.33
N THR A 91 -17.33 -14.49 -2.44
CA THR A 91 -18.61 -14.50 -1.72
C THR A 91 -19.80 -14.37 -2.67
N LEU A 92 -19.69 -13.56 -3.73
CA LEU A 92 -20.73 -13.47 -4.76
C LEU A 92 -20.81 -14.74 -5.61
N ASP A 93 -19.68 -15.38 -5.91
CA ASP A 93 -19.63 -16.64 -6.66
C ASP A 93 -20.28 -17.78 -5.85
N ASP A 94 -20.01 -17.86 -4.55
CA ASP A 94 -20.68 -18.78 -3.62
C ASP A 94 -22.19 -18.53 -3.57
N LEU A 95 -22.60 -17.26 -3.44
CA LEU A 95 -24.01 -16.88 -3.47
C LEU A 95 -24.67 -17.24 -4.82
N ALA A 96 -23.94 -17.17 -5.93
CA ALA A 96 -24.45 -17.56 -7.25
C ALA A 96 -24.79 -19.05 -7.27
N MET A 97 -23.87 -19.88 -6.78
CA MET A 97 -24.08 -21.33 -6.67
C MET A 97 -25.25 -21.66 -5.76
N GLU A 98 -25.40 -20.97 -4.63
CA GLU A 98 -26.56 -21.17 -3.73
C GLU A 98 -27.88 -20.83 -4.41
N ILE A 99 -27.93 -19.73 -5.16
CA ILE A 99 -29.12 -19.33 -5.91
C ILE A 99 -29.44 -20.33 -7.01
N GLU A 100 -28.45 -20.82 -7.76
CA GLU A 100 -28.65 -21.82 -8.80
C GLU A 100 -29.22 -23.14 -8.26
N LEU A 101 -28.89 -23.51 -7.03
CA LEU A 101 -29.43 -24.70 -6.36
C LEU A 101 -30.81 -24.50 -5.73
N ALA A 102 -31.28 -23.25 -5.62
CA ALA A 102 -32.57 -22.94 -5.02
C ALA A 102 -33.74 -23.24 -6.00
N ASP A 103 -34.89 -23.62 -5.45
CA ASP A 103 -36.11 -23.84 -6.24
C ASP A 103 -36.52 -22.56 -6.99
N GLU A 104 -36.55 -22.61 -8.32
CA GLU A 104 -36.91 -21.47 -9.19
C GLU A 104 -38.32 -20.91 -8.92
N ASP A 105 -39.22 -21.74 -8.40
CA ASP A 105 -40.61 -21.40 -8.06
C ASP A 105 -40.73 -20.60 -6.74
N GLN A 106 -39.66 -20.53 -5.93
CA GLN A 106 -39.66 -19.78 -4.68
C GLN A 106 -38.95 -18.41 -4.84
N PRO A 107 -39.51 -17.33 -4.27
CA PRO A 107 -38.87 -16.03 -4.32
C PRO A 107 -37.63 -15.99 -3.43
N ILE A 108 -36.54 -15.45 -3.96
CA ILE A 108 -35.27 -15.28 -3.26
C ILE A 108 -35.33 -14.04 -2.38
N MET A 109 -34.99 -14.18 -1.10
CA MET A 109 -34.89 -13.05 -0.18
C MET A 109 -33.53 -12.37 -0.32
N TYR A 110 -33.48 -11.29 -1.10
CA TYR A 110 -32.26 -10.55 -1.41
C TYR A 110 -32.07 -9.34 -0.48
N LYS A 111 -30.90 -9.23 0.15
CA LYS A 111 -30.56 -8.11 1.05
C LYS A 111 -29.98 -6.92 0.29
N VAL A 112 -30.48 -5.71 0.54
CA VAL A 112 -29.95 -4.44 0.01
C VAL A 112 -29.78 -3.46 1.16
N GLY A 113 -28.52 -3.21 1.55
CA GLY A 113 -28.23 -2.42 2.74
C GLY A 113 -28.82 -3.09 3.98
N GLU A 114 -29.84 -2.46 4.57
CA GLU A 114 -30.54 -2.97 5.76
C GLU A 114 -31.92 -3.59 5.44
N ALA A 115 -32.37 -3.54 4.18
CA ALA A 115 -33.67 -4.04 3.76
C ALA A 115 -33.58 -5.40 3.05
N PHE A 116 -34.63 -6.22 3.15
CA PHE A 116 -34.77 -7.47 2.40
C PHE A 116 -35.90 -7.35 1.39
N LEU A 117 -35.65 -7.82 0.16
CA LEU A 117 -36.57 -7.77 -0.97
C LEU A 117 -36.76 -9.18 -1.52
N HIS A 118 -38.00 -9.57 -1.79
CA HIS A 118 -38.28 -10.79 -2.53
C HIS A 118 -38.05 -10.53 -4.02
N LEU A 119 -37.09 -11.23 -4.61
CA LEU A 119 -36.77 -11.18 -6.03
C LEU A 119 -37.11 -12.53 -6.66
N SER A 120 -37.52 -12.49 -7.93
CA SER A 120 -37.54 -13.71 -8.73
C SER A 120 -36.10 -14.20 -8.96
N HIS A 121 -35.96 -15.50 -9.16
CA HIS A 121 -34.68 -16.17 -9.42
C HIS A 121 -33.86 -15.45 -10.51
N ALA A 122 -34.45 -15.28 -11.70
CA ALA A 122 -33.83 -14.58 -12.82
C ALA A 122 -33.39 -13.14 -12.49
N ARG A 123 -34.11 -12.43 -11.62
CA ARG A 123 -33.78 -11.05 -11.24
C ARG A 123 -32.64 -11.00 -10.24
N ALA A 124 -32.55 -11.98 -9.34
CA ALA A 124 -31.44 -12.11 -8.40
C ALA A 124 -30.14 -12.44 -9.16
N MET A 125 -30.17 -13.44 -10.05
CA MET A 125 -29.01 -13.81 -10.89
C MET A 125 -28.51 -12.66 -11.74
N LYS A 126 -29.40 -11.98 -12.47
CA LYS A 126 -29.03 -10.80 -13.29
C LYS A 126 -28.36 -9.69 -12.48
N ARG A 127 -28.75 -9.53 -11.21
CA ARG A 127 -28.15 -8.52 -10.34
C ARG A 127 -26.78 -8.96 -9.85
N LEU A 128 -26.65 -10.23 -9.50
CA LEU A 128 -25.39 -10.83 -9.08
C LEU A 128 -24.33 -10.74 -10.19
N GLU A 129 -24.70 -11.09 -11.42
CA GLU A 129 -23.84 -10.94 -12.60
C GLU A 129 -23.33 -9.51 -12.78
N LYS A 130 -24.22 -8.52 -12.58
CA LYS A 130 -23.86 -7.10 -12.66
C LYS A 130 -22.85 -6.72 -11.58
N ASP A 131 -23.02 -7.22 -10.36
CA ASP A 131 -22.12 -6.94 -9.25
C ASP A 131 -20.76 -7.64 -9.44
N GLN A 132 -20.74 -8.89 -9.92
CA GLN A 132 -19.51 -9.60 -10.31
C GLN A 132 -18.75 -8.88 -11.44
N HIS A 133 -19.45 -8.36 -12.44
CA HIS A 133 -18.84 -7.56 -13.51
C HIS A 133 -18.22 -6.27 -12.96
N ARG A 134 -18.95 -5.55 -12.08
CA ARG A 134 -18.45 -4.34 -11.42
C ARG A 134 -17.16 -4.63 -10.64
N LEU A 135 -17.13 -5.72 -9.86
CA LEU A 135 -15.93 -6.10 -9.11
C LEU A 135 -14.77 -6.47 -10.03
N THR A 136 -15.04 -7.19 -11.13
CA THR A 136 -14.01 -7.55 -12.11
C THR A 136 -13.41 -6.31 -12.79
N ASP A 137 -14.25 -5.33 -13.16
CA ASP A 137 -13.78 -4.06 -13.72
C ASP A 137 -12.94 -3.26 -12.72
N GLU A 138 -13.36 -3.24 -11.44
CA GLU A 138 -12.62 -2.54 -10.39
C GLU A 138 -11.26 -3.20 -10.10
N LEU A 139 -11.22 -4.54 -10.05
CA LEU A 139 -9.99 -5.32 -9.93
C LEU A 139 -9.03 -5.03 -11.10
N SER A 140 -9.52 -5.00 -12.34
CA SER A 140 -8.69 -4.66 -13.51
C SER A 140 -8.05 -3.28 -13.37
N LYS A 141 -8.83 -2.27 -12.98
CA LYS A 141 -8.33 -0.89 -12.79
C LYS A 141 -7.33 -0.78 -11.64
N LEU A 142 -7.52 -1.54 -10.56
CA LEU A 142 -6.56 -1.56 -9.45
C LEU A 142 -5.27 -2.24 -9.86
N ASN A 143 -5.37 -3.34 -10.62
CA ASN A 143 -4.20 -4.04 -11.13
C ASN A 143 -3.36 -3.16 -12.05
N GLU A 144 -3.97 -2.43 -12.99
CA GLU A 144 -3.27 -1.43 -13.82
C GLU A 144 -2.52 -0.40 -12.97
N ARG A 145 -3.13 0.09 -11.88
CA ARG A 145 -2.49 1.07 -10.97
C ARG A 145 -1.34 0.47 -10.17
N VAL A 146 -1.41 -0.81 -9.82
CA VAL A 146 -0.33 -1.54 -9.17
C VAL A 146 0.83 -1.69 -10.15
N GLU A 147 0.58 -2.14 -11.38
CA GLU A 147 1.57 -2.29 -12.44
C GLU A 147 2.29 -0.97 -12.77
N ASP A 148 1.56 0.14 -12.87
CA ASP A 148 2.12 1.48 -13.07
C ASP A 148 3.05 1.89 -11.91
N SER A 149 2.64 1.59 -10.68
CA SER A 149 3.42 1.88 -9.48
C SER A 149 4.69 1.03 -9.45
N GLU A 150 4.59 -0.26 -9.77
CA GLU A 150 5.75 -1.16 -9.89
C GLU A 150 6.74 -0.72 -10.95
N LYS A 151 6.25 -0.31 -12.13
CA LYS A 151 7.11 0.16 -13.21
C LYS A 151 7.92 1.37 -12.77
N THR A 152 7.25 2.36 -12.16
CA THR A 152 7.91 3.56 -11.64
C THR A 152 8.90 3.22 -10.53
N MET A 153 8.54 2.28 -9.63
CA MET A 153 9.44 1.80 -8.59
C MET A 153 10.67 1.09 -9.16
N LYS A 154 10.53 0.25 -10.19
CA LYS A 154 11.64 -0.44 -10.87
C LYS A 154 12.62 0.56 -11.49
N GLU A 155 12.11 1.60 -12.16
CA GLU A 155 12.93 2.68 -12.70
C GLU A 155 13.70 3.43 -11.59
N LEU A 156 13.03 3.75 -10.48
CA LEU A 156 13.67 4.40 -9.33
C LEU A 156 14.71 3.50 -8.64
N LYS A 157 14.45 2.19 -8.50
CA LYS A 157 15.42 1.23 -7.95
C LYS A 157 16.71 1.24 -8.77
N VAL A 158 16.63 1.14 -10.10
CA VAL A 158 17.83 1.13 -10.96
C VAL A 158 18.63 2.43 -10.79
N LEU A 159 17.97 3.59 -10.77
CA LEU A 159 18.64 4.88 -10.59
C LEU A 159 19.32 5.00 -9.21
N LEU A 160 18.65 4.53 -8.16
CA LEU A 160 19.16 4.62 -6.78
C LEU A 160 20.29 3.60 -6.54
N TYR A 161 20.15 2.35 -7.00
CA TYR A 161 21.21 1.35 -6.89
C TYR A 161 22.44 1.68 -7.75
N ALA A 162 22.27 2.29 -8.93
CA ALA A 162 23.40 2.73 -9.74
C ALA A 162 24.25 3.81 -9.06
N LYS A 163 23.64 4.62 -8.17
CA LYS A 163 24.31 5.73 -7.48
C LYS A 163 24.81 5.39 -6.09
N PHE A 164 24.03 4.62 -5.32
CA PHE A 164 24.33 4.30 -3.92
C PHE A 164 24.77 2.86 -3.69
N GLY A 165 24.65 1.98 -4.69
CA GLY A 165 25.15 0.60 -4.61
C GLY A 165 24.66 -0.13 -3.36
N ARG A 166 25.61 -0.57 -2.52
CA ARG A 166 25.35 -1.30 -1.27
C ARG A 166 24.98 -0.40 -0.09
N ALA A 167 25.02 0.92 -0.25
CA ALA A 167 24.73 1.87 0.82
C ALA A 167 23.23 2.06 1.10
N ILE A 168 22.35 1.53 0.24
CA ILE A 168 20.89 1.55 0.40
C ILE A 168 20.32 0.14 0.25
N ASN A 169 19.22 -0.12 0.96
CA ASN A 169 18.41 -1.32 0.78
C ASN A 169 16.99 -0.90 0.37
N LEU A 170 16.53 -1.32 -0.80
CA LEU A 170 15.22 -1.00 -1.37
C LEU A 170 14.41 -2.27 -1.67
N ASP A 171 14.74 -3.41 -1.06
CA ASP A 171 14.19 -4.72 -1.42
C ASP A 171 12.80 -5.05 -0.84
N GLU A 172 12.16 -4.10 -0.14
CA GLU A 172 10.76 -4.19 0.34
C GLU A 172 9.77 -3.35 -0.46
#